data_AF-A0A4Z2C179-F1
#
_entry.id   AF-A0A4Z2C179-F1
#
_cell.length_a   1.000
_cell.length_b   1.000
_cell.length_c   1.000
_cell.angle_alpha   90.00
_cell.angle_beta   90.00
_cell.angle_gamma   90.00
#
_symmetry.space_group_name_H-M   'P 1'
#
loop_
_entity.id
_entity.type
_entity.pdbx_description
1 polymer ?
#
loop_
_entity_poly.entity_id
_entity_poly.type
_entity_poly.pdbx_seq_one_letter_code
_entity_poly.pdbx_strand_id
1 'polypeptide(L)'
;MAAPADTAPGSQEEAKTEPINDAELALEGINMLLNNGFRESDELFRTYRNHSPLMSFGASFVSFLNAMMTFEEEKMHMASEDLKATEKLCEAENAGVLKTLKNKIKRSVSHLHACGRIQRAVRLSRVACCSGGQGDAHRSGAAALDRLQRQIIIADCQVYLAVLSFIKQELSSYIKGGWTLRKAWKMYNKCYSDITHLQEGSRIRASRAAVSSRSPSPGRSPSQKADPVSPEALDRLKGSVSFGYGLFHLCISMVPPHLLKIVNLLGFPGDRLQGLSALTCASESKDMKAPLAT
;
A
#
# COMPACT_ATOMS: atom_id res chain seq x y z
N MET A 1 60.22 32.61 26.66
CA MET A 1 58.79 32.56 27.01
C MET A 1 58.00 33.13 25.85
N ALA A 2 57.40 32.26 25.04
CA ALA A 2 56.35 32.60 24.08
C ALA A 2 55.51 31.33 23.92
N ALA A 3 54.24 31.41 24.28
CA ALA A 3 53.28 30.31 24.24
C ALA A 3 52.80 30.06 22.79
N PRO A 4 52.45 28.82 22.41
CA PRO A 4 51.77 28.57 21.15
C PRO A 4 50.25 28.77 21.31
N ALA A 5 49.64 29.24 20.22
CA ALA A 5 48.26 29.68 20.11
C ALA A 5 47.24 28.52 20.13
N ASP A 6 46.11 28.81 20.77
CA ASP A 6 44.87 28.03 20.75
C ASP A 6 44.37 27.78 19.32
N THR A 7 44.07 26.52 19.01
CA THR A 7 43.30 26.15 17.81
C THR A 7 41.91 25.70 18.27
N ALA A 8 40.89 26.47 17.90
CA ALA A 8 39.49 26.20 18.22
C ALA A 8 38.96 24.95 17.48
N PRO A 9 38.03 24.18 18.08
CA PRO A 9 37.29 23.13 17.40
C PRO A 9 35.96 23.67 16.86
N GLY A 10 35.58 23.33 15.63
CA GLY A 10 34.19 23.52 15.21
C GLY A 10 33.97 23.71 13.72
N SER A 11 33.78 22.60 13.02
CA SER A 11 32.79 22.52 11.95
C SER A 11 32.32 21.08 11.86
N GLN A 12 31.35 20.73 12.71
CA GLN A 12 30.49 19.58 12.45
C GLN A 12 29.68 19.94 11.21
N GLU A 13 29.96 19.28 10.08
CA GLU A 13 29.04 19.19 8.97
C GLU A 13 27.79 18.47 9.48
N GLU A 14 26.74 19.23 9.80
CA GLU A 14 25.39 18.71 9.90
C GLU A 14 25.01 18.14 8.52
N ALA A 15 25.15 16.81 8.39
CA ALA A 15 24.60 16.07 7.28
C ALA A 15 23.09 16.34 7.23
N LYS A 16 22.65 17.11 6.22
CA LYS A 16 21.24 17.19 5.85
C LYS A 16 20.80 15.78 5.46
N THR A 17 20.15 15.08 6.39
CA THR A 17 19.49 13.82 6.09
C THR A 17 18.34 14.14 5.14
N GLU A 18 18.53 13.89 3.84
CA GLU A 18 17.44 13.97 2.87
C GLU A 18 16.30 13.02 3.30
N PRO A 19 15.03 13.42 3.11
CA PRO A 19 13.91 12.57 3.45
C PRO A 19 13.98 11.29 2.62
N ILE A 20 14.20 10.17 3.30
CA ILE A 20 14.33 8.84 2.68
C ILE A 20 13.03 8.49 1.94
N ASN A 21 13.13 8.22 0.65
CA ASN A 21 12.02 7.73 -0.16
C ASN A 21 11.98 6.20 -0.10
N ASP A 22 11.23 5.65 0.86
CA ASP A 22 11.09 4.20 1.08
C ASP A 22 10.74 3.42 -0.20
N ALA A 23 9.96 4.00 -1.10
CA ALA A 23 9.54 3.34 -2.33
C ALA A 23 10.69 3.10 -3.30
N GLU A 24 11.58 4.08 -3.40
CA GLU A 24 12.76 4.04 -4.25
C GLU A 24 13.82 3.10 -3.67
N LEU A 25 14.07 3.19 -2.36
CA LEU A 25 14.95 2.24 -1.67
C LEU A 25 14.45 0.80 -1.77
N ALA A 26 13.13 0.58 -1.65
CA ALA A 26 12.56 -0.75 -1.80
C ALA A 26 12.74 -1.28 -3.22
N LEU A 27 12.57 -0.45 -4.25
CA LEU A 27 12.82 -0.82 -5.64
C LEU A 27 14.30 -1.13 -5.89
N GLU A 28 15.21 -0.32 -5.35
CA GLU A 28 16.66 -0.58 -5.40
C GLU A 28 17.01 -1.93 -4.76
N GLY A 29 16.48 -2.20 -3.57
CA GLY A 29 16.64 -3.47 -2.86
C GLY A 29 16.22 -4.68 -3.70
N ILE A 30 15.07 -4.60 -4.39
CA ILE A 30 14.61 -5.68 -5.27
C ILE A 30 15.46 -5.79 -6.54
N ASN A 31 15.89 -4.67 -7.13
CA ASN A 31 16.79 -4.72 -8.27
C ASN A 31 18.13 -5.36 -7.92
N MET A 32 18.70 -5.08 -6.75
CA MET A 32 19.89 -5.78 -6.27
C MET A 32 19.65 -7.28 -6.18
N LEU A 33 18.53 -7.68 -5.56
CA LEU A 33 18.15 -9.09 -5.40
C LEU A 33 18.08 -9.83 -6.74
N LEU A 34 17.45 -9.22 -7.75
CA LEU A 34 17.27 -9.82 -9.07
C LEU A 34 18.55 -9.82 -9.92
N ASN A 35 19.52 -8.96 -9.59
CA ASN A 35 20.82 -8.90 -10.24
C ASN A 35 21.91 -9.64 -9.44
N ASN A 36 21.54 -10.72 -8.74
CA ASN A 36 22.41 -11.57 -7.92
C ASN A 36 23.06 -10.88 -6.70
N GLY A 37 22.70 -9.64 -6.39
CA GLY A 37 23.12 -8.91 -5.19
C GLY A 37 22.27 -9.27 -3.97
N PHE A 38 22.22 -10.57 -3.62
CA PHE A 38 21.37 -11.06 -2.53
C PHE A 38 21.77 -10.47 -1.18
N ARG A 39 23.09 -10.42 -0.90
CA ARG A 39 23.62 -9.95 0.38
C ARG A 39 23.40 -8.45 0.56
N GLU A 40 23.63 -7.69 -0.51
CA GLU A 40 23.45 -6.24 -0.55
C GLU A 40 21.97 -5.87 -0.36
N SER A 41 21.07 -6.61 -1.01
CA SER A 41 19.62 -6.49 -0.81
C SER A 41 19.20 -6.81 0.63
N ASP A 42 19.68 -7.93 1.21
CA ASP A 42 19.38 -8.32 2.59
C ASP A 42 19.87 -7.28 3.60
N GLU A 43 21.09 -6.75 3.41
CA GLU A 43 21.65 -5.70 4.26
C GLU A 43 20.83 -4.40 4.19
N LEU A 44 20.45 -3.96 2.99
CA LEU A 44 19.61 -2.78 2.81
C LEU A 44 18.27 -2.95 3.55
N PHE A 45 17.56 -4.05 3.29
CA PHE A 45 16.24 -4.24 3.89
C PHE A 45 16.30 -4.48 5.40
N ARG A 46 17.36 -5.10 5.93
CA ARG A 46 17.57 -5.22 7.37
C ARG A 46 17.80 -3.86 8.03
N THR A 47 18.63 -3.02 7.42
CA THR A 47 18.94 -1.67 7.91
C THR A 47 17.68 -0.83 8.05
N TYR A 48 16.78 -0.92 7.07
CA TYR A 48 15.54 -0.13 7.04
C TYR A 48 14.30 -0.90 7.51
N ARG A 49 14.43 -2.12 8.06
CA ARG A 49 13.29 -3.01 8.40
C ARG A 49 12.22 -2.35 9.28
N ASN A 50 12.63 -1.45 10.16
CA ASN A 50 11.76 -0.77 11.12
C ASN A 50 11.37 0.66 10.70
N HIS A 51 11.80 1.14 9.53
CA HIS A 51 11.46 2.49 9.05
C HIS A 51 10.01 2.59 8.60
N SER A 52 9.51 1.59 7.88
CA SER A 52 8.13 1.60 7.38
C SER A 52 7.58 0.21 7.07
N PRO A 53 6.25 0.07 6.90
CA PRO A 53 5.66 -1.19 6.50
C PRO A 53 6.21 -1.74 5.18
N LEU A 54 6.57 -0.85 4.25
CA LEU A 54 7.11 -1.24 2.94
C LEU A 54 8.50 -1.86 3.08
N MET A 55 9.38 -1.25 3.88
CA MET A 55 10.72 -1.77 4.13
C MET A 55 10.68 -3.05 4.97
N SER A 56 9.77 -3.13 5.97
CA SER A 56 9.51 -4.36 6.71
C SER A 56 9.09 -5.50 5.78
N PHE A 57 8.18 -5.21 4.83
CA PHE A 57 7.75 -6.17 3.83
C PHE A 57 8.89 -6.62 2.92
N GLY A 58 9.73 -5.70 2.44
CA GLY A 58 10.89 -6.04 1.61
C GLY A 58 11.86 -7.01 2.30
N ALA A 59 12.19 -6.77 3.58
CA ALA A 59 13.01 -7.71 4.36
C ALA A 59 12.33 -9.08 4.51
N SER A 60 11.02 -9.10 4.80
CA SER A 60 10.26 -10.37 4.91
C SER A 60 10.18 -11.10 3.56
N PHE A 61 10.16 -10.38 2.44
CA PHE A 61 10.20 -10.94 1.09
C PHE A 61 11.57 -11.57 0.77
N VAL A 62 12.68 -10.93 1.16
CA VAL A 62 14.03 -11.51 1.03
C VAL A 62 14.15 -12.80 1.87
N SER A 63 13.69 -12.79 3.13
CA SER A 63 13.61 -14.00 3.97
C SER A 63 12.80 -15.10 3.30
N PHE A 64 11.63 -14.76 2.73
CA PHE A 64 10.78 -15.70 2.00
C PHE A 64 11.50 -16.29 0.78
N LEU A 65 12.12 -15.49 -0.08
CA LEU A 65 12.84 -15.99 -1.25
C LEU A 65 14.02 -16.87 -0.86
N ASN A 66 14.77 -16.51 0.20
CA ASN A 66 15.83 -17.36 0.73
C ASN A 66 15.31 -18.74 1.15
N ALA A 67 14.19 -18.77 1.87
CA ALA A 67 13.56 -20.01 2.27
C ALA A 67 13.09 -20.85 1.06
N MET A 68 12.50 -20.19 0.05
CA MET A 68 12.04 -20.84 -1.18
C MET A 68 13.18 -21.43 -2.02
N MET A 69 14.35 -20.80 -2.03
CA MET A 69 15.50 -21.27 -2.81
C MET A 69 16.25 -22.41 -2.11
N THR A 70 16.27 -22.41 -0.78
CA THR A 70 17.06 -23.36 0.01
C THR A 70 16.25 -24.55 0.52
N PHE A 71 14.93 -24.42 0.61
CA PHE A 71 14.01 -25.42 1.16
C PHE A 71 14.36 -25.89 2.59
N GLU A 72 15.08 -25.06 3.36
CA GLU A 72 15.39 -25.37 4.76
C GLU A 72 14.19 -25.04 5.66
N GLU A 73 13.75 -25.99 6.49
CA GLU A 73 12.58 -25.83 7.35
C GLU A 73 12.70 -24.66 8.32
N GLU A 74 13.90 -24.45 8.88
CA GLU A 74 14.17 -23.33 9.79
C GLU A 74 13.99 -21.99 9.08
N LYS A 75 14.50 -21.87 7.84
CA LYS A 75 14.33 -20.66 7.03
C LYS A 75 12.88 -20.43 6.64
N MET A 76 12.14 -21.49 6.33
CA MET A 76 10.70 -21.39 6.06
C MET A 76 9.91 -20.94 7.30
N HIS A 77 10.28 -21.41 8.48
CA HIS A 77 9.68 -20.98 9.74
C HIS A 77 9.99 -19.50 10.03
N MET A 78 11.26 -19.10 9.94
CA MET A 78 11.68 -17.71 10.11
C MET A 78 10.96 -16.77 9.12
N ALA A 79 10.88 -17.13 7.84
CA ALA A 79 10.16 -16.35 6.84
C ALA A 79 8.67 -16.20 7.18
N SER A 80 8.02 -17.27 7.68
CA SER A 80 6.63 -17.20 8.14
C SER A 80 6.47 -16.22 9.31
N GLU A 81 7.37 -16.22 10.29
CA GLU A 81 7.31 -15.29 11.43
C GLU A 81 7.56 -13.84 11.01
N ASP A 82 8.54 -13.62 10.12
CA ASP A 82 8.81 -12.30 9.53
C ASP A 82 7.59 -11.72 8.80
N LEU A 83 6.91 -12.54 7.97
CA LEU A 83 5.70 -12.13 7.26
C LEU A 83 4.57 -11.76 8.23
N LYS A 84 4.32 -12.58 9.27
CA LYS A 84 3.30 -12.29 10.29
C LYS A 84 3.62 -11.03 11.10
N ALA A 85 4.89 -10.76 11.37
CA ALA A 85 5.31 -9.53 12.03
C ALA A 85 4.99 -8.29 11.18
N THR A 86 5.28 -8.35 9.87
CA THR A 86 4.91 -7.30 8.91
C THR A 86 3.40 -7.11 8.84
N GLU A 87 2.60 -8.18 8.83
CA GLU A 87 1.13 -8.07 8.86
C GLU A 87 0.63 -7.35 10.10
N LYS A 88 1.13 -7.72 11.28
CA LYS A 88 0.75 -7.09 12.55
C LYS A 88 1.09 -5.59 12.56
N LEU A 89 2.23 -5.22 11.97
CA LEU A 89 2.65 -3.83 11.81
C LEU A 89 1.68 -3.06 10.88
N CYS A 90 1.17 -3.69 9.83
CA CYS A 90 0.15 -3.10 8.95
C CYS A 90 -1.23 -2.99 9.63
N GLU A 91 -1.60 -3.91 10.52
CA GLU A 91 -2.88 -3.92 11.23
C GLU A 91 -2.96 -2.93 12.40
N ALA A 92 -1.84 -2.69 13.10
CA ALA A 92 -1.80 -1.89 14.33
C ALA A 92 -2.34 -0.46 14.15
N GLU A 93 -2.14 0.16 12.99
CA GLU A 93 -2.66 1.50 12.71
C GLU A 93 -4.15 1.51 12.30
N ASN A 94 -4.61 0.46 11.62
CA ASN A 94 -6.03 0.31 11.27
C ASN A 94 -6.91 0.21 12.53
N ALA A 95 -6.41 -0.43 13.59
CA ALA A 95 -7.11 -0.54 14.87
C ALA A 95 -7.26 0.81 15.61
N GLY A 96 -6.27 1.70 15.51
CA GLY A 96 -6.31 3.05 16.12
C GLY A 96 -7.38 3.94 15.50
N VAL A 97 -7.53 3.90 14.17
CA VAL A 97 -8.56 4.65 13.43
C VAL A 97 -9.95 4.09 13.71
N LEU A 98 -10.11 2.76 13.77
CA LEU A 98 -11.39 2.12 14.10
C LEU A 98 -11.85 2.45 15.53
N LYS A 99 -10.93 2.49 16.51
CA LYS A 99 -11.22 2.94 17.88
C LYS A 99 -11.64 4.41 17.92
N THR A 100 -10.99 5.28 17.14
CA THR A 100 -11.32 6.71 17.08
C THR A 100 -12.67 6.96 16.42
N LEU A 101 -13.00 6.23 15.35
CA LEU A 101 -14.29 6.31 14.67
C LEU A 101 -15.42 5.74 15.53
N LYS A 102 -15.19 4.59 16.19
CA LYS A 102 -16.14 3.99 17.14
C LYS A 102 -16.41 4.92 18.32
N ASN A 103 -15.39 5.63 18.82
CA ASN A 103 -15.55 6.63 19.87
C ASN A 103 -16.30 7.89 19.39
N LYS A 104 -16.10 8.33 18.15
CA LYS A 104 -16.87 9.43 17.54
C LYS A 104 -18.34 9.06 17.34
N ILE A 105 -18.63 7.88 16.82
CA ILE A 105 -20.01 7.37 16.65
C ILE A 105 -20.69 7.20 18.01
N LYS A 106 -19.98 6.64 19.01
CA LYS A 106 -20.50 6.52 20.38
C LYS A 106 -20.88 7.90 20.97
N ARG A 107 -20.08 8.94 20.71
CA ARG A 107 -20.38 10.32 21.13
C ARG A 107 -21.56 10.93 20.37
N SER A 108 -21.70 10.66 19.08
CA SER A 108 -22.85 11.12 18.27
C SER A 108 -24.17 10.46 18.70
N VAL A 109 -24.14 9.18 19.07
CA VAL A 109 -25.31 8.44 19.58
C VAL A 109 -25.71 8.92 20.98
N SER A 110 -24.76 9.35 21.82
CA SER A 110 -25.05 9.99 23.11
C SER A 110 -25.72 11.36 22.96
N HIS A 111 -25.39 12.14 21.93
CA HIS A 111 -26.01 13.44 21.67
C HIS A 111 -27.45 13.33 21.12
N LEU A 112 -27.80 12.20 20.50
CA LEU A 112 -29.12 11.97 19.92
C LEU A 112 -30.18 11.61 20.98
N HIS A 113 -29.78 11.03 22.12
CA HIS A 113 -30.68 10.80 23.25
C HIS A 113 -30.99 12.06 24.07
N ALA A 114 -30.20 13.13 23.95
CA ALA A 114 -30.45 14.41 24.61
C ALA A 114 -31.38 15.34 23.79
N CYS A 115 -31.54 15.09 22.50
CA CYS A 115 -32.37 15.88 21.58
C CYS A 115 -33.72 15.21 21.28
N GLY A 116 -34.34 14.60 22.30
CA GLY A 116 -35.66 13.96 22.23
C GLY A 116 -36.82 14.87 22.68
N ARG A 117 -36.60 16.18 22.82
CA ARG A 117 -37.66 17.15 23.06
C ARG A 117 -37.38 18.40 22.23
N ILE A 118 -38.44 18.90 21.58
CA ILE A 118 -38.51 20.08 20.70
C ILE A 118 -38.17 19.74 19.24
N GLN A 119 -39.17 19.20 18.55
CA GLN A 119 -39.23 19.18 17.09
C GLN A 119 -40.19 20.28 16.62
N ARG A 120 -39.66 21.27 15.88
CA ARG A 120 -40.26 21.91 14.69
C ARG A 120 -39.45 23.16 14.31
N ALA A 121 -38.61 23.04 13.28
CA ALA A 121 -38.34 24.12 12.34
C ALA A 121 -37.51 23.54 11.18
N VAL A 122 -38.21 23.12 10.13
CA VAL A 122 -37.62 22.97 8.80
C VAL A 122 -37.56 24.36 8.18
N ARG A 123 -36.36 24.91 7.96
CA ARG A 123 -35.90 25.56 6.71
C ARG A 123 -34.68 26.47 6.91
N LEU A 124 -33.88 26.53 5.84
CA LEU A 124 -32.91 27.56 5.45
C LEU A 124 -31.66 27.72 6.33
N SER A 125 -30.52 27.24 5.81
CA SER A 125 -29.58 28.15 5.16
C SER A 125 -28.50 27.37 4.40
N ARG A 126 -28.49 27.58 3.08
CA ARG A 126 -27.36 27.35 2.19
C ARG A 126 -26.45 28.58 2.32
N VAL A 127 -25.13 28.34 2.23
CA VAL A 127 -24.02 29.29 2.02
C VAL A 127 -23.26 29.79 3.26
N ALA A 128 -22.10 29.15 3.42
CA ALA A 128 -20.77 29.67 3.75
C ALA A 128 -20.51 30.37 5.10
N CYS A 129 -19.70 29.70 5.92
CA CYS A 129 -18.42 30.28 6.32
C CYS A 129 -17.31 29.27 6.03
N CYS A 130 -16.52 29.57 5.00
CA CYS A 130 -15.23 28.95 4.75
C CYS A 130 -14.23 29.61 5.70
N SER A 131 -13.63 28.85 6.60
CA SER A 131 -12.29 29.09 7.13
C SER A 131 -11.83 27.87 7.93
N GLY A 132 -10.73 27.26 7.49
CA GLY A 132 -10.08 26.13 8.15
C GLY A 132 -10.42 24.77 7.50
N GLY A 133 -9.63 24.32 6.53
CA GLY A 133 -9.82 22.99 5.94
C GLY A 133 -8.84 22.57 4.84
N GLN A 134 -7.72 23.29 4.64
CA GLN A 134 -6.70 22.89 3.66
C GLN A 134 -5.75 21.82 4.23
N GLY A 135 -5.49 21.79 5.54
CA GLY A 135 -4.65 20.76 6.18
C GLY A 135 -5.31 19.39 6.33
N ASP A 136 -6.64 19.34 6.51
CA ASP A 136 -7.36 18.08 6.76
C ASP A 136 -7.57 17.24 5.50
N ALA A 137 -7.76 17.87 4.33
CA ALA A 137 -7.99 17.16 3.07
C ALA A 137 -6.70 16.52 2.52
N HIS A 138 -5.56 17.23 2.58
CA HIS A 138 -4.25 16.72 2.18
C HIS A 138 -3.83 15.52 3.05
N ARG A 139 -3.99 15.67 4.38
CA ARG A 139 -3.76 14.58 5.35
C ARG A 139 -4.68 13.39 5.11
N SER A 140 -5.93 13.63 4.71
CA SER A 140 -6.90 12.56 4.39
C SER A 140 -6.53 11.78 3.13
N GLY A 141 -5.93 12.43 2.13
CA GLY A 141 -5.48 11.78 0.89
C GLY A 141 -4.28 10.88 1.11
N ALA A 142 -3.22 11.40 1.75
CA ALA A 142 -2.03 10.64 2.10
C ALA A 142 -2.36 9.44 3.01
N ALA A 143 -3.23 9.63 4.01
CA ALA A 143 -3.68 8.53 4.88
C ALA A 143 -4.49 7.45 4.12
N ALA A 144 -5.21 7.82 3.05
CA ALA A 144 -5.92 6.85 2.22
C ALA A 144 -4.95 5.99 1.39
N LEU A 145 -3.90 6.61 0.82
CA LEU A 145 -2.85 5.90 0.11
C LEU A 145 -2.05 4.97 1.03
N ASP A 146 -1.67 5.45 2.22
CA ASP A 146 -0.97 4.63 3.21
C ASP A 146 -1.82 3.40 3.63
N ARG A 147 -3.12 3.60 3.88
CA ARG A 147 -4.04 2.51 4.20
C ARG A 147 -4.13 1.47 3.08
N LEU A 148 -4.18 1.92 1.82
CA LEU A 148 -4.20 1.03 0.67
C LEU A 148 -2.86 0.27 0.53
N GLN A 149 -1.73 0.93 0.75
CA GLN A 149 -0.40 0.29 0.72
C GLN A 149 -0.32 -0.83 1.76
N ARG A 150 -0.75 -0.57 2.99
CA ARG A 150 -0.81 -1.58 4.06
C ARG A 150 -1.74 -2.74 3.73
N GLN A 151 -2.88 -2.48 3.08
CA GLN A 151 -3.80 -3.54 2.65
C GLN A 151 -3.19 -4.41 1.54
N ILE A 152 -2.45 -3.82 0.61
CA ILE A 152 -1.72 -4.56 -0.42
C ILE A 152 -0.64 -5.43 0.23
N ILE A 153 0.18 -4.86 1.13
CA ILE A 153 1.23 -5.59 1.86
C ILE A 153 0.66 -6.78 2.63
N ILE A 154 -0.47 -6.62 3.34
CA ILE A 154 -1.12 -7.75 4.01
C ILE A 154 -1.56 -8.81 2.99
N ALA A 155 -2.09 -8.41 1.83
CA ALA A 155 -2.47 -9.36 0.79
C ALA A 155 -1.26 -10.13 0.24
N ASP A 156 -0.11 -9.49 0.06
CA ASP A 156 1.15 -10.15 -0.31
C ASP A 156 1.60 -11.16 0.75
N CYS A 157 1.62 -10.74 2.02
CA CYS A 157 1.99 -11.64 3.13
C CYS A 157 1.09 -12.88 3.17
N GLN A 158 -0.22 -12.73 2.95
CA GLN A 158 -1.15 -13.87 2.89
C GLN A 158 -0.80 -14.81 1.72
N VAL A 159 -0.43 -14.29 0.55
CA VAL A 159 0.01 -15.12 -0.59
C VAL A 159 1.28 -15.90 -0.22
N TYR A 160 2.31 -15.24 0.31
CA TYR A 160 3.57 -15.90 0.65
C TYR A 160 3.41 -16.93 1.77
N LEU A 161 2.59 -16.64 2.78
CA LEU A 161 2.23 -17.62 3.82
C LEU A 161 1.47 -18.84 3.26
N ALA A 162 0.61 -18.64 2.27
CA ALA A 162 -0.06 -19.75 1.58
C ALA A 162 0.93 -20.61 0.80
N VAL A 163 1.88 -19.99 0.08
CA VAL A 163 2.95 -20.69 -0.64
C VAL A 163 3.80 -21.53 0.32
N LEU A 164 4.28 -20.94 1.42
CA LEU A 164 5.03 -21.66 2.47
C LEU A 164 4.21 -22.83 3.05
N SER A 165 2.90 -22.66 3.21
CA SER A 165 2.01 -23.74 3.71
C SER A 165 1.89 -24.90 2.71
N PHE A 166 1.85 -24.60 1.41
CA PHE A 166 1.76 -25.65 0.38
C PHE A 166 3.02 -26.49 0.26
N ILE A 167 4.19 -25.91 0.52
CA ILE A 167 5.47 -26.63 0.44
C ILE A 167 5.60 -27.71 1.51
N LYS A 168 4.90 -27.56 2.65
CA LYS A 168 4.91 -28.57 3.72
C LYS A 168 4.23 -29.89 3.35
N GLN A 169 3.53 -29.95 2.23
CA GLN A 169 2.88 -31.14 1.69
C GLN A 169 1.84 -31.83 2.60
N GLU A 170 1.30 -31.12 3.59
CA GLU A 170 0.25 -31.64 4.48
C GLU A 170 -1.16 -31.30 3.98
N LEU A 171 -2.08 -32.26 4.05
CA LEU A 171 -3.47 -32.08 3.59
C LEU A 171 -4.20 -30.91 4.28
N SER A 172 -4.02 -30.78 5.60
CA SER A 172 -4.56 -29.67 6.40
C SER A 172 -3.96 -28.32 5.99
N SER A 173 -2.67 -28.30 5.64
CA SER A 173 -1.96 -27.12 5.16
C SER A 173 -2.43 -26.68 3.76
N TYR A 174 -2.84 -27.61 2.89
CA TYR A 174 -3.47 -27.25 1.61
C TYR A 174 -4.84 -26.58 1.77
N ILE A 175 -5.68 -27.09 2.67
CA ILE A 175 -7.00 -26.47 2.94
C ILE A 175 -6.80 -25.06 3.51
N LYS A 176 -5.92 -24.93 4.49
CA LYS A 176 -5.60 -23.63 5.10
C LYS A 176 -5.01 -22.67 4.07
N GLY A 177 -4.04 -23.09 3.28
CA GLY A 177 -3.43 -22.28 2.23
C GLY A 177 -4.43 -21.84 1.17
N GLY A 178 -5.36 -22.71 0.76
CA GLY A 178 -6.45 -22.35 -0.16
C GLY A 178 -7.38 -21.29 0.41
N TRP A 179 -7.74 -21.38 1.69
CA TRP A 179 -8.54 -20.35 2.36
C TRP A 179 -7.80 -19.01 2.49
N THR A 180 -6.50 -19.07 2.82
CA THR A 180 -5.62 -17.91 2.87
C THR A 180 -5.53 -17.21 1.51
N LEU A 181 -5.36 -17.96 0.41
CA LEU A 181 -5.40 -17.38 -0.94
C LEU A 181 -6.73 -16.71 -1.26
N ARG A 182 -7.86 -17.27 -0.78
CA ARG A 182 -9.18 -16.64 -0.93
C ARG A 182 -9.26 -15.29 -0.24
N LYS A 183 -8.69 -15.19 0.97
CA LYS A 183 -8.61 -13.92 1.70
C LYS A 183 -7.75 -12.92 0.93
N ALA A 184 -6.57 -13.32 0.48
CA ALA A 184 -5.67 -12.46 -0.31
C ALA A 184 -6.34 -11.93 -1.59
N TRP A 185 -7.00 -12.80 -2.37
CA TRP A 185 -7.75 -12.40 -3.57
C TRP A 185 -8.78 -11.30 -3.29
N LYS A 186 -9.59 -11.47 -2.23
CA LYS A 186 -10.60 -10.46 -1.86
C LYS A 186 -9.95 -9.11 -1.52
N MET A 187 -8.79 -9.14 -0.88
CA MET A 187 -8.03 -7.93 -0.55
C MET A 187 -7.51 -7.25 -1.81
N TYR A 188 -6.89 -8.00 -2.73
CA TYR A 188 -6.43 -7.48 -4.03
C TYR A 188 -7.57 -6.88 -4.84
N ASN A 189 -8.67 -7.63 -5.02
CA ASN A 189 -9.81 -7.19 -5.81
C ASN A 189 -10.41 -5.89 -5.24
N LYS A 190 -10.53 -5.79 -3.91
CA LYS A 190 -10.98 -4.58 -3.25
C LYS A 190 -10.02 -3.41 -3.47
N CYS A 191 -8.72 -3.59 -3.21
CA CYS A 191 -7.73 -2.53 -3.37
C CYS A 191 -7.64 -2.06 -4.82
N TYR A 192 -7.68 -2.98 -5.78
CA TYR A 192 -7.64 -2.68 -7.21
C TYR A 192 -8.84 -1.83 -7.63
N SER A 193 -10.04 -2.17 -7.16
CA SER A 193 -11.26 -1.38 -7.38
C SER A 193 -11.17 0.01 -6.73
N ASP A 194 -10.79 0.07 -5.45
CA ASP A 194 -10.66 1.32 -4.69
C ASP A 194 -9.67 2.29 -5.37
N ILE A 195 -8.50 1.80 -5.80
CA ILE A 195 -7.48 2.60 -6.50
C ILE A 195 -7.97 3.08 -7.86
N THR A 196 -8.64 2.21 -8.63
CA THR A 196 -9.17 2.56 -9.96
C THR A 196 -10.22 3.68 -9.84
N HIS A 197 -11.10 3.62 -8.83
CA HIS A 197 -12.06 4.68 -8.54
C HIS A 197 -11.39 6.00 -8.12
N LEU A 198 -10.31 5.94 -7.35
CA LEU A 198 -9.54 7.12 -6.96
C LEU A 198 -8.83 7.79 -8.16
N GLN A 199 -8.28 6.99 -9.08
CA GLN A 199 -7.67 7.48 -10.32
C GLN A 199 -8.71 8.16 -11.21
N GLU A 200 -9.85 7.51 -11.46
CA GLU A 200 -10.91 8.09 -12.30
C GLU A 200 -11.50 9.36 -11.70
N GLY A 201 -11.74 9.39 -10.38
CA GLY A 201 -12.16 10.59 -9.68
C GLY A 201 -11.17 11.75 -9.81
N SER A 202 -9.86 11.46 -9.87
CA SER A 202 -8.81 12.46 -10.07
C SER A 202 -8.79 12.99 -11.51
N ARG A 203 -8.97 12.11 -12.50
CA ARG A 203 -9.07 12.48 -13.93
C ARG A 203 -10.28 13.39 -14.20
N ILE A 204 -11.45 13.07 -13.65
CA ILE A 204 -12.67 13.89 -13.78
C ILE A 204 -12.49 15.28 -13.14
N ARG A 205 -11.80 15.37 -12.00
CA ARG A 205 -11.50 16.67 -11.36
C ARG A 205 -10.53 17.49 -12.21
N ALA A 206 -9.50 16.87 -12.77
CA ALA A 206 -8.55 17.54 -13.65
C ALA A 206 -9.23 18.08 -14.93
N SER A 207 -10.09 17.30 -15.57
CA SER A 207 -10.81 17.74 -16.77
C SER A 207 -11.76 18.92 -16.49
N ARG A 208 -12.47 18.91 -15.36
CA ARG A 208 -13.33 20.04 -14.93
C ARG A 208 -12.54 21.32 -14.66
N ALA A 209 -11.35 21.22 -14.07
CA ALA A 209 -10.49 22.38 -13.84
C ALA A 209 -9.96 22.98 -15.17
N ALA A 210 -9.65 22.13 -16.16
CA ALA A 210 -9.22 22.56 -17.48
C ALA A 210 -10.34 23.27 -18.29
N VAL A 211 -11.61 22.88 -18.10
CA VAL A 211 -12.75 23.55 -18.77
C VAL A 211 -13.05 24.93 -18.15
N SER A 212 -12.87 25.08 -16.84
CA SER A 212 -13.11 26.35 -16.13
C SER A 212 -12.07 27.44 -16.41
N SER A 213 -10.91 27.11 -16.98
CA SER A 213 -9.82 28.05 -17.30
C SER A 213 -9.88 28.61 -18.72
N ARG A 214 -10.90 28.26 -19.52
CA ARG A 214 -11.10 28.78 -20.89
C ARG A 214 -11.82 30.13 -20.98
N SER A 215 -12.11 30.79 -19.85
CA SER A 215 -12.59 32.18 -19.84
C SER A 215 -11.42 33.14 -19.62
N PRO A 216 -11.09 34.04 -20.57
CA PRO A 216 -9.96 34.95 -20.44
C PRO A 216 -10.34 36.13 -19.53
N SER A 217 -9.95 36.07 -18.26
CA SER A 217 -9.93 37.22 -17.35
C SER A 217 -8.47 37.62 -17.12
N PRO A 218 -8.02 38.82 -17.53
CA PRO A 218 -6.65 39.26 -17.29
C PRO A 218 -6.54 39.72 -15.83
N GLY A 219 -5.77 38.99 -15.03
CA GLY A 219 -5.44 39.40 -13.66
C GLY A 219 -5.66 38.32 -12.62
N ARG A 220 -4.90 37.22 -12.69
CA ARG A 220 -4.67 36.40 -11.50
C ARG A 220 -3.30 35.73 -11.57
N SER A 221 -2.43 36.13 -10.65
CA SER A 221 -1.14 35.52 -10.38
C SER A 221 -1.28 34.02 -10.19
N PRO A 222 -0.30 33.18 -10.60
CA PRO A 222 -0.36 31.75 -10.42
C PRO A 222 -0.15 31.41 -8.94
N SER A 223 -1.20 31.51 -8.14
CA SER A 223 -1.23 30.86 -6.84
C SER A 223 -1.31 29.35 -7.11
N GLN A 224 -0.14 28.70 -7.06
CA GLN A 224 0.03 27.25 -6.95
C GLN A 224 -0.84 26.76 -5.80
N LYS A 225 -2.07 26.32 -6.09
CA LYS A 225 -3.02 25.82 -5.09
C LYS A 225 -3.86 24.70 -5.66
N ALA A 226 -3.25 23.53 -5.69
CA ALA A 226 -3.88 22.27 -5.33
C ALA A 226 -2.72 21.28 -5.22
N ASP A 227 -2.36 20.84 -4.02
CA ASP A 227 -1.66 19.56 -3.86
C ASP A 227 -2.75 18.49 -3.71
N PRO A 228 -3.15 17.82 -4.80
CA PRO A 228 -4.04 16.68 -4.73
C PRO A 228 -3.22 15.50 -4.18
N VAL A 229 -3.89 14.39 -3.86
CA VAL A 229 -3.25 13.08 -3.69
C VAL A 229 -2.08 12.94 -4.66
N SER A 230 -0.85 12.70 -4.16
CA SER A 230 0.35 12.61 -5.01
C SER A 230 0.06 11.62 -6.15
N PRO A 231 -0.02 12.09 -7.42
CA PRO A 231 -0.41 11.24 -8.53
C PRO A 231 0.59 10.10 -8.71
N GLU A 232 1.87 10.37 -8.49
CA GLU A 232 2.94 9.39 -8.52
C GLU A 232 2.76 8.28 -7.49
N ALA A 233 2.39 8.63 -6.24
CA ALA A 233 2.15 7.63 -5.21
C ALA A 233 0.92 6.76 -5.50
N LEU A 234 -0.13 7.34 -6.09
CA LEU A 234 -1.33 6.61 -6.51
C LEU A 234 -1.02 5.66 -7.68
N ASP A 235 -0.24 6.10 -8.66
CA ASP A 235 0.17 5.29 -9.81
C ASP A 235 1.12 4.16 -9.39
N ARG A 236 2.04 4.42 -8.46
CA ARG A 236 2.86 3.37 -7.83
C ARG A 236 1.99 2.33 -7.13
N LEU A 237 1.01 2.76 -6.33
CA LEU A 237 0.06 1.83 -5.69
C LEU A 237 -0.72 1.02 -6.72
N LYS A 238 -1.11 1.65 -7.85
CA LYS A 238 -1.77 0.96 -8.96
C LYS A 238 -0.86 -0.13 -9.52
N GLY A 239 0.42 0.14 -9.74
CA GLY A 239 1.40 -0.88 -10.12
C GLY A 239 1.48 -2.03 -9.10
N SER A 240 1.64 -1.67 -7.82
CA SER A 240 1.78 -2.65 -6.72
C SER A 240 0.61 -3.62 -6.59
N VAL A 241 -0.63 -3.10 -6.68
CA VAL A 241 -1.83 -3.95 -6.60
C VAL A 241 -2.05 -4.75 -7.88
N SER A 242 -1.68 -4.20 -9.04
CA SER A 242 -1.89 -4.84 -10.34
C SER A 242 -1.02 -6.09 -10.50
N PHE A 243 0.15 -6.13 -9.87
CA PHE A 243 0.99 -7.33 -9.82
C PHE A 243 0.24 -8.52 -9.21
N GLY A 244 -0.23 -8.38 -7.97
CA GLY A 244 -0.95 -9.47 -7.29
C GLY A 244 -2.30 -9.78 -7.94
N TYR A 245 -3.07 -8.75 -8.31
CA TYR A 245 -4.35 -8.92 -9.01
C TYR A 245 -4.19 -9.68 -10.34
N GLY A 246 -3.18 -9.30 -11.13
CA GLY A 246 -2.87 -9.92 -12.40
C GLY A 246 -2.38 -11.36 -12.25
N LEU A 247 -1.51 -11.63 -11.27
CA LEU A 247 -1.03 -12.97 -10.96
C LEU A 247 -2.17 -13.92 -10.57
N PHE A 248 -3.13 -13.48 -9.76
CA PHE A 248 -4.31 -14.29 -9.44
C PHE A 248 -5.09 -14.67 -10.69
N HIS A 249 -5.45 -13.70 -11.52
CA HIS A 249 -6.19 -13.95 -12.75
C HIS A 249 -5.45 -14.90 -13.71
N LEU A 250 -4.14 -14.69 -13.89
CA LEU A 250 -3.30 -15.53 -14.73
C LEU A 250 -3.22 -16.96 -14.18
N CYS A 251 -2.88 -17.13 -12.89
CA CYS A 251 -2.82 -18.44 -12.24
C CYS A 251 -4.14 -19.20 -12.32
N ILE A 252 -5.27 -18.54 -12.08
CA ILE A 252 -6.59 -19.16 -12.19
C ILE A 252 -6.88 -19.58 -13.63
N SER A 253 -6.49 -18.77 -14.63
CA SER A 253 -6.68 -19.11 -16.04
C SER A 253 -5.88 -20.34 -16.50
N MET A 254 -4.83 -20.71 -15.75
CA MET A 254 -4.02 -21.90 -15.99
C MET A 254 -4.58 -23.15 -15.30
N VAL A 255 -5.60 -23.03 -14.45
CA VAL A 255 -6.23 -24.17 -13.78
C VAL A 255 -6.97 -25.03 -14.81
N PRO A 256 -6.68 -26.34 -14.88
CA PRO A 256 -7.34 -27.25 -15.81
C PRO A 256 -8.88 -27.19 -15.73
N PRO A 257 -9.61 -27.30 -16.87
CA PRO A 257 -11.07 -27.14 -16.92
C PRO A 257 -11.86 -28.04 -15.97
N HIS A 258 -11.35 -29.24 -15.71
CA HIS A 258 -11.98 -30.20 -14.80
C HIS A 258 -11.92 -29.77 -13.32
N LEU A 259 -10.99 -28.87 -12.96
CA LEU A 259 -10.85 -28.28 -11.63
C LEU A 259 -11.55 -26.93 -11.49
N LEU A 260 -11.99 -26.31 -12.60
CA LEU A 260 -12.64 -24.99 -12.58
C LEU A 260 -13.94 -24.98 -11.77
N LYS A 261 -14.67 -26.11 -11.68
CA LYS A 261 -15.87 -26.20 -10.84
C LYS A 261 -15.57 -25.96 -9.36
N ILE A 262 -14.41 -26.42 -8.88
CA ILE A 262 -13.96 -26.24 -7.49
C ILE A 262 -13.49 -24.80 -7.26
N VAL A 263 -12.77 -24.22 -8.23
CA VAL A 263 -12.28 -22.84 -8.16
C VAL A 263 -13.44 -21.82 -8.24
N ASN A 264 -14.43 -22.07 -9.10
CA ASN A 264 -15.64 -21.24 -9.20
C ASN A 264 -16.50 -21.32 -7.94
N LEU A 265 -16.59 -22.49 -7.30
CA LEU A 265 -17.26 -22.66 -6.01
C LEU A 265 -16.58 -21.85 -4.88
N LEU A 266 -15.25 -21.68 -4.96
CA LEU A 266 -14.49 -20.82 -4.04
C LEU A 266 -14.62 -19.32 -4.34
N GLY A 267 -15.17 -18.94 -5.50
CA GLY A 267 -15.51 -17.56 -5.85
C GLY A 267 -14.37 -16.75 -6.45
N PHE A 268 -13.51 -17.38 -7.25
CA PHE A 268 -12.42 -16.71 -7.96
C PHE A 268 -12.72 -16.58 -9.46
N PRO A 269 -13.13 -15.41 -9.97
CA PRO A 269 -13.20 -15.22 -11.42
C PRO A 269 -11.77 -15.12 -11.99
N GLY A 270 -11.38 -16.05 -12.86
CA GLY A 270 -10.13 -15.99 -13.62
C GLY A 270 -10.39 -15.47 -15.02
N ASP A 271 -9.68 -14.42 -15.44
CA ASP A 271 -9.70 -13.90 -16.80
C ASP A 271 -8.27 -13.63 -17.23
N ARG A 272 -7.78 -14.41 -18.21
CA ARG A 272 -6.40 -14.33 -18.68
C ARG A 272 -6.06 -12.94 -19.23
N LEU A 273 -6.97 -12.30 -19.96
CA LEU A 273 -6.71 -11.01 -20.58
C LEU A 273 -6.63 -9.91 -19.53
N GLN A 274 -7.52 -9.93 -18.54
CA GLN A 274 -7.43 -9.03 -17.40
C GLN A 274 -6.13 -9.25 -16.62
N GLY A 275 -5.72 -10.52 -16.44
CA GLY A 275 -4.45 -10.88 -15.81
C GLY A 275 -3.23 -10.27 -16.51
N LEU A 276 -3.13 -10.46 -17.82
CA LEU A 276 -2.03 -9.93 -18.63
C LEU A 276 -2.03 -8.39 -18.68
N SER A 277 -3.20 -7.77 -18.81
CA SER A 277 -3.32 -6.31 -18.79
C SER A 277 -2.84 -5.71 -17.47
N ALA A 278 -3.22 -6.32 -16.34
CA ALA A 278 -2.79 -5.87 -15.02
C ALA A 278 -1.28 -6.09 -14.80
N LEU A 279 -0.71 -7.21 -15.24
CA LEU A 279 0.73 -7.46 -15.14
C LEU A 279 1.55 -6.47 -16.00
N THR A 280 1.06 -6.15 -17.20
CA THR A 280 1.69 -5.11 -18.04
C THR A 280 1.66 -3.75 -17.34
N CYS A 281 0.53 -3.38 -16.73
CA CYS A 281 0.45 -2.16 -15.93
C CYS A 281 1.41 -2.16 -14.72
N ALA A 282 1.68 -3.33 -14.13
CA ALA A 282 2.62 -3.45 -13.03
C ALA A 282 4.07 -3.30 -13.48
N SER A 283 4.45 -3.91 -14.62
CA SER A 283 5.83 -3.84 -15.14
C SER A 283 6.23 -2.44 -15.60
N GLU A 284 5.28 -1.63 -16.06
CA GLU A 284 5.50 -0.23 -16.44
C GLU A 284 5.53 0.75 -15.24
N SER A 285 5.28 0.25 -14.02
CA SER A 285 5.22 1.09 -12.83
C SER A 285 6.60 1.32 -12.18
N LYS A 286 6.67 2.27 -11.25
CA LYS A 286 7.84 2.48 -10.37
C LYS A 286 7.74 1.74 -9.03
N ASP A 287 6.85 0.75 -8.93
CA ASP A 287 6.72 -0.03 -7.69
C ASP A 287 7.84 -1.06 -7.57
N MET A 288 8.21 -1.43 -6.34
CA MET A 288 9.26 -2.44 -6.10
C MET A 288 8.97 -3.80 -6.77
N LYS A 289 7.70 -4.09 -7.08
CA LYS A 289 7.29 -5.33 -7.76
C LYS A 289 7.34 -5.24 -9.28
N ALA A 290 7.56 -4.06 -9.87
CA ALA A 290 7.58 -3.89 -11.32
C ALA A 290 8.59 -4.83 -12.02
N PRO A 291 9.84 -5.01 -11.53
CA PRO A 291 10.80 -5.93 -12.14
C PRO A 291 10.35 -7.39 -12.13
N LEU A 292 9.48 -7.79 -11.20
CA LEU A 292 8.94 -9.14 -11.07
C LEU A 292 7.79 -9.43 -12.04
N ALA A 293 7.24 -8.40 -12.68
CA ALA A 293 6.09 -8.48 -13.58
C ALA A 293 6.46 -8.61 -15.07
N THR A 294 7.76 -8.75 -15.36
CA THR A 294 8.34 -8.83 -16.71
C THR A 294 8.26 -10.24 -17.29
#